data_AF-A0AB34Q4V2-F1
#
_entry.id   AF-A0AB34Q4V2-F1
#
_cell.length_a   1.000
_cell.length_b   1.000
_cell.length_c   1.000
_cell.angle_alpha   90.00
_cell.angle_beta   90.00
_cell.angle_gamma   90.00
#
_symmetry.space_group_name_H-M   'P 1'
#
loop_
_entity.id
_entity.type
_entity.pdbx_description
1 polymer ?
#
loop_
_entity_poly.entity_id
_entity_poly.type
_entity_poly.pdbx_seq_one_letter_code
_entity_poly.pdbx_strand_id
1 'polypeptide(L)'
;MSEATFTFRVDEALKSEFSTAAKAHDRTGAQLLRDFMRDYVKQQQEAAEYNAWLRAKVERSRASANAGHLVPTAEVEAKFAARRAATRRRLEASK
;
A
#
# COMPACT_ATOMS: atom_id res chain seq x y z
N MET A 1 -16.17 17.10 -17.25
CA MET A 1 -16.20 16.67 -15.84
C MET A 1 -17.45 17.25 -15.22
N SER A 2 -18.29 16.45 -14.57
CA SER A 2 -19.39 16.97 -13.77
C SER A 2 -18.83 17.52 -12.47
N GLU A 3 -19.17 18.76 -12.14
CA GLU A 3 -18.84 19.35 -10.85
C GLU A 3 -19.97 19.07 -9.86
N ALA A 4 -19.62 18.73 -8.63
CA ALA A 4 -20.56 18.55 -7.53
C ALA A 4 -20.09 19.37 -6.32
N THR A 5 -21.03 19.99 -5.61
CA THR A 5 -20.73 20.84 -4.45
C THR A 5 -20.99 20.09 -3.16
N PHE A 6 -20.00 20.12 -2.24
CA PHE A 6 -20.13 19.64 -0.88
C PHE A 6 -20.17 20.83 0.09
N THR A 7 -21.21 20.90 0.91
CA THR A 7 -21.34 21.91 1.98
C THR A 7 -21.40 21.21 3.32
N PHE A 8 -20.52 21.58 4.24
CA PHE A 8 -20.49 21.04 5.60
C PHE A 8 -20.21 22.16 6.60
N ARG A 9 -20.61 21.94 7.86
CA ARG A 9 -20.37 22.88 8.96
C ARG A 9 -19.11 22.44 9.71
N VAL A 10 -18.29 23.42 10.08
CA VAL A 10 -17.12 23.25 10.94
C VAL A 10 -17.11 24.36 11.97
N ASP A 11 -16.40 24.13 13.06
CA ASP A 11 -16.07 25.18 14.01
C ASP A 11 -15.30 26.32 13.31
N GLU A 12 -15.57 27.58 13.69
CA GLU A 12 -14.96 28.73 13.03
C GLU A 12 -13.46 28.85 13.35
N ALA A 13 -13.01 28.46 14.54
CA ALA A 13 -11.59 28.43 14.85
C ALA A 13 -10.87 27.39 14.00
N LEU A 14 -11.45 26.18 13.87
CA LEU A 14 -10.91 25.15 12.98
C LEU A 14 -10.81 25.61 11.52
N LYS A 15 -11.83 26.31 11.01
CA LYS A 15 -11.82 26.87 9.65
C LYS A 15 -10.70 27.90 9.47
N SER A 16 -10.49 28.76 10.46
CA SER A 16 -9.43 29.77 10.46
C SER A 16 -8.04 29.13 10.46
N GLU A 17 -7.81 28.17 11.36
CA GLU A 17 -6.54 27.44 11.47
C GLU A 17 -6.23 26.66 10.19
N PHE A 18 -7.20 25.91 9.67
CA PHE A 18 -7.05 25.17 8.43
C PHE A 18 -6.74 26.08 7.24
N SER A 19 -7.41 27.23 7.15
CA SER A 19 -7.17 28.20 6.08
C SER A 19 -5.78 28.83 6.18
N THR A 20 -5.31 29.10 7.41
CA THR A 20 -3.98 29.65 7.68
C THR A 20 -2.90 28.65 7.32
N ALA A 21 -3.04 27.39 7.75
CA ALA A 21 -2.13 26.31 7.41
C ALA A 21 -2.08 26.04 5.90
N ALA A 22 -3.23 26.05 5.21
CA ALA A 22 -3.28 25.88 3.76
C ALA A 22 -2.49 26.98 3.04
N LYS A 23 -2.69 28.25 3.43
CA LYS A 23 -1.99 29.41 2.86
C LYS A 23 -0.48 29.37 3.11
N ALA A 24 -0.03 28.89 4.26
CA ALA A 24 1.39 28.73 4.57
C ALA A 24 2.11 27.77 3.59
N HIS A 25 1.35 26.93 2.88
CA HIS A 25 1.84 26.03 1.84
C HIS A 25 1.38 26.44 0.43
N ASP A 26 0.91 27.68 0.22
CA ASP A 26 0.40 28.19 -1.06
C ASP A 26 -0.78 27.38 -1.63
N ARG A 27 -1.63 26.86 -0.74
CA ARG A 27 -2.79 26.03 -1.08
C ARG A 27 -4.09 26.60 -0.53
N THR A 28 -5.19 26.25 -1.18
CA THR A 28 -6.55 26.52 -0.69
C THR A 28 -7.08 25.32 0.10
N GLY A 29 -7.99 25.58 1.04
CA GLY A 29 -8.66 24.50 1.78
C GLY A 29 -9.39 23.52 0.85
N ALA A 30 -9.98 24.01 -0.25
CA ALA A 30 -10.63 23.15 -1.25
C ALA A 30 -9.65 22.23 -1.99
N GLN A 31 -8.41 22.67 -2.25
CA GLN A 31 -7.38 21.79 -2.83
C GLN A 31 -7.00 20.66 -1.86
N LEU A 32 -6.78 21.00 -0.58
CA LEU A 32 -6.47 20.02 0.45
C LEU A 32 -7.59 19.00 0.67
N LEU A 33 -8.84 19.45 0.71
CA LEU A 33 -9.99 18.56 0.82
C LEU A 33 -10.11 17.60 -0.37
N ARG A 34 -9.89 18.10 -1.59
CA ARG A 34 -9.93 17.25 -2.79
C ARG A 34 -8.80 16.22 -2.81
N ASP A 35 -7.60 16.58 -2.35
CA ASP A 35 -6.49 15.64 -2.22
C ASP A 35 -6.82 14.57 -1.18
N PHE A 36 -7.27 14.99 0.01
CA PHE A 36 -7.70 14.07 1.05
C PHE A 36 -8.78 13.10 0.57
N MET A 37 -9.80 13.60 -0.14
CA MET A 37 -10.86 12.76 -0.70
C MET A 37 -10.31 11.71 -1.69
N ARG A 38 -9.39 12.11 -2.57
CA ARG A 38 -8.75 11.17 -3.51
C ARG A 38 -7.92 10.13 -2.78
N ASP A 39 -7.09 10.56 -1.84
CA ASP A 39 -6.22 9.67 -1.08
C ASP A 39 -7.03 8.70 -0.22
N TYR A 40 -8.11 9.17 0.40
CA TYR A 40 -9.01 8.33 1.18
C TYR A 40 -9.67 7.27 0.30
N VAL A 41 -10.24 7.65 -0.84
CA VAL A 41 -10.86 6.68 -1.78
C VAL A 41 -9.84 5.67 -2.27
N LYS A 42 -8.64 6.13 -2.67
CA LYS A 42 -7.55 5.27 -3.12
C LYS A 42 -7.16 4.29 -2.02
N GLN A 43 -6.96 4.75 -0.79
CA GLN A 43 -6.60 3.88 0.34
C GLN A 43 -7.67 2.81 0.60
N GLN A 44 -8.96 3.18 0.53
CA GLN A 44 -10.06 2.21 0.71
C GLN A 44 -10.10 1.19 -0.43
N GLN A 45 -9.88 1.62 -1.67
CA GLN A 45 -9.81 0.72 -2.83
C GLN A 45 -8.61 -0.22 -2.74
N GLU A 46 -7.41 0.30 -2.47
CA GLU A 46 -6.20 -0.50 -2.32
C GLU A 46 -6.33 -1.51 -1.17
N ALA A 47 -6.93 -1.12 -0.05
CA ALA A 47 -7.19 -2.05 1.05
C ALA A 47 -8.18 -3.15 0.65
N ALA A 48 -9.26 -2.81 -0.06
CA ALA A 48 -10.25 -3.78 -0.53
C ALA A 48 -9.65 -4.73 -1.58
N GLU A 49 -8.92 -4.20 -2.56
CA GLU A 49 -8.22 -4.96 -3.60
C GLU A 49 -7.14 -5.85 -3.01
N TYR A 50 -6.32 -5.32 -2.10
CA TYR A 50 -5.31 -6.10 -1.39
C TYR A 50 -5.93 -7.25 -0.61
N ASN A 51 -7.03 -7.00 0.12
CA ASN A 51 -7.73 -8.04 0.85
C ASN A 51 -8.33 -9.11 -0.08
N ALA A 52 -8.92 -8.71 -1.21
CA ALA A 52 -9.45 -9.64 -2.20
C ALA A 52 -8.33 -10.50 -2.81
N TRP A 53 -7.22 -9.87 -3.20
CA TRP A 53 -6.03 -10.56 -3.70
C TRP A 53 -5.45 -11.53 -2.67
N LEU A 54 -5.31 -11.09 -1.41
CA LEU A 54 -4.75 -11.88 -0.33
C LEU A 54 -5.59 -13.12 -0.07
N ARG A 55 -6.93 -12.98 0.01
CA ARG A 55 -7.85 -14.11 0.16
C ARG A 55 -7.71 -15.10 -1.00
N ALA A 56 -7.70 -14.62 -2.24
CA ALA A 56 -7.52 -15.49 -3.41
C ALA A 56 -6.14 -16.20 -3.40
N LYS A 57 -5.08 -15.52 -2.95
CA LYS A 57 -3.75 -16.12 -2.83
C LYS A 57 -3.71 -17.19 -1.75
N VAL A 58 -4.29 -16.93 -0.57
CA VAL A 58 -4.36 -17.89 0.54
C VAL A 58 -5.11 -19.16 0.11
N GLU A 59 -6.27 -19.03 -0.55
CA GLU A 59 -7.01 -20.19 -1.02
C GLU A 59 -6.23 -21.01 -2.06
N ARG A 60 -5.54 -20.35 -3.01
CA ARG A 60 -4.64 -21.05 -3.95
C ARG A 60 -3.50 -21.77 -3.22
N SER A 61 -2.86 -21.12 -2.26
CA SER A 61 -1.77 -21.71 -1.47
C SER A 61 -2.25 -22.91 -0.65
N ARG A 62 -3.43 -22.81 -0.02
CA ARG A 62 -4.05 -23.89 0.75
C ARG A 62 -4.44 -25.07 -0.15
N ALA A 63 -5.02 -24.81 -1.31
CA ALA A 63 -5.31 -25.86 -2.29
C ALA A 63 -4.03 -26.57 -2.76
N SER A 64 -2.96 -25.82 -3.05
CA SER A 64 -1.66 -26.38 -3.42
C SER A 64 -1.03 -27.23 -2.31
N ALA A 65 -1.14 -26.79 -1.06
CA ALA A 65 -0.67 -27.54 0.10
C ALA A 65 -1.46 -28.84 0.29
N ASN A 66 -2.79 -28.78 0.18
CA ASN A 66 -3.68 -29.94 0.27
C ASN A 66 -3.45 -30.94 -0.88
N ALA A 67 -3.03 -30.46 -2.05
CA ALA A 67 -2.61 -31.30 -3.17
C ALA A 67 -1.20 -31.93 -2.98
N GLY A 68 -0.53 -31.66 -1.87
CA GLY A 68 0.78 -32.23 -1.54
C GLY A 68 1.97 -31.50 -2.16
N HIS A 69 1.78 -30.33 -2.78
CA HIS A 69 2.88 -29.54 -3.37
C HIS A 69 3.69 -28.75 -2.32
N LEU A 70 3.92 -29.36 -1.15
CA LEU A 70 4.75 -28.80 -0.10
C LEU A 70 6.21 -29.15 -0.34
N VAL A 71 7.11 -28.25 0.05
CA VAL A 71 8.55 -28.49 -0.02
C VAL A 71 9.09 -28.66 1.39
N PRO A 72 9.88 -29.71 1.69
CA PRO A 72 10.50 -29.88 2.98
C PRO A 72 11.39 -28.70 3.38
N THR A 73 11.38 -28.33 4.65
CA THR A 73 12.17 -27.21 5.18
C THR A 73 13.66 -27.33 4.85
N ALA A 74 14.22 -28.55 4.92
CA ALA A 74 15.63 -28.78 4.61
C ALA A 74 15.98 -28.42 3.16
N GLU A 75 15.10 -28.72 2.20
CA GLU A 75 15.30 -28.37 0.79
C GLU A 75 15.19 -26.86 0.56
N VAL A 76 14.25 -26.20 1.25
CA VAL A 76 14.12 -24.74 1.22
C VAL A 76 15.41 -24.09 1.73
N GLU A 77 15.93 -24.53 2.88
CA GLU A 77 17.16 -23.98 3.46
C GLU A 77 18.36 -24.19 2.54
N ALA A 78 18.54 -25.39 1.98
CA ALA A 78 19.62 -25.67 1.05
C ALA A 78 19.57 -24.76 -0.18
N LYS A 79 18.38 -24.59 -0.77
CA LYS A 79 18.16 -23.73 -1.95
C LYS A 79 18.49 -22.27 -1.65
N PHE A 80 18.00 -21.73 -0.52
CA PHE A 80 18.27 -20.34 -0.16
C PHE A 80 19.71 -20.11 0.30
N ALA A 81 20.36 -21.08 0.94
CA ALA A 81 21.80 -21.02 1.23
C ALA A 81 22.63 -20.93 -0.06
N ALA A 82 22.32 -21.74 -1.07
CA ALA A 82 22.98 -21.69 -2.37
C ALA A 82 22.78 -20.33 -3.08
N ARG A 83 21.56 -19.80 -3.06
CA ARG A 83 21.26 -18.46 -3.61
C ARG A 83 22.09 -17.37 -2.94
N ARG A 84 22.13 -17.35 -1.60
CA ARG A 84 22.93 -16.37 -0.84
C ARG A 84 24.42 -16.47 -1.16
N ALA A 85 24.95 -17.70 -1.26
CA ALA A 85 26.36 -17.91 -1.62
C ALA A 85 26.68 -17.40 -3.03
N ALA A 86 25.80 -17.66 -4.00
CA ALA A 86 25.96 -17.14 -5.37
C ALA A 86 25.92 -15.60 -5.41
N THR A 87 24.98 -14.97 -4.69
CA THR A 87 24.93 -13.51 -4.58
C THR A 87 26.21 -12.93 -3.98
N ARG A 88 26.74 -13.54 -2.91
CA ARG A 88 28.02 -13.10 -2.31
C ARG A 88 29.19 -13.18 -3.29
N ARG A 89 29.35 -14.30 -3.99
CA ARG A 89 30.39 -14.46 -5.02
C ARG A 89 30.30 -13.39 -6.10
N ARG A 90 29.08 -13.04 -6.54
CA ARG A 90 28.89 -11.98 -7.54
C ARG A 90 29.33 -10.61 -7.02
N LEU A 91 29.00 -10.29 -5.77
CA LEU A 91 29.40 -9.04 -5.14
C LEU A 91 30.92 -8.96 -4.95
N GLU A 92 31.55 -10.07 -4.56
CA GLU A 92 33.01 -10.18 -4.42
C GLU A 92 33.73 -10.04 -5.77
N ALA A 93 33.18 -10.63 -6.84
CA ALA A 93 33.73 -10.51 -8.20
C ALA A 93 33.46 -9.15 -8.87
N SER A 94 32.59 -8.31 -8.27
CA SER A 94 32.31 -6.95 -8.73
C SER A 94 33.08 -5.88 -7.95
N LYS A 95 33.94 -6.29 -7.03
CA LYS A 95 34.94 -5.44 -6.36
C LYS A 95 36.27 -5.55 -7.10
#